data_AF-A0A529SPB6-F1
#
_entry.id   AF-A0A529SPB6-F1
#
_cell.length_a   1.000
_cell.length_b   1.000
_cell.length_c   1.000
_cell.angle_alpha   90.00
_cell.angle_beta   90.00
_cell.angle_gamma   90.00
#
_symmetry.space_group_name_H-M   'P 1'
#
loop_
_entity.id
_entity.type
_entity.pdbx_description
1 polymer ?
#
loop_
_entity_poly.entity_id
_entity_poly.type
_entity_poly.pdbx_seq_one_letter_code
_entity_poly.pdbx_strand_id
1 'polypeptide(L)'
;MVDMEAARHWDENNSHTFLDYGRYFVPERERQTDIIADLIPPTSGALLVELCSGEGLLSRALLERFPDCRVLALDGSEQMCEQTRTTCRDHAGRLTTGSFELADRDWRSFSEAPHAIVSSLAIHHLDGWQKQILFADIAAALRPGGVF
;
A
#
# COMPACT_ATOMS: atom_id res chain seq x y z
N MET A 1 -22.07 -25.41 -10.56
CA MET A 1 -20.98 -24.57 -11.07
C MET A 1 -21.08 -23.28 -10.29
N VAL A 2 -20.34 -23.18 -9.19
CA VAL A 2 -20.37 -21.99 -8.34
C VAL A 2 -19.73 -20.87 -9.14
N ASP A 3 -20.45 -19.76 -9.23
CA ASP A 3 -20.04 -18.56 -9.93
C ASP A 3 -18.69 -18.07 -9.37
N MET A 4 -17.63 -18.25 -10.16
CA MET A 4 -16.25 -17.84 -9.80
C MET A 4 -16.05 -16.32 -9.93
N GLU A 5 -17.04 -15.57 -10.42
CA GLU A 5 -16.98 -14.12 -10.58
C GLU A 5 -17.31 -13.38 -9.28
N ALA A 6 -18.20 -13.92 -8.45
CA ALA A 6 -18.57 -13.34 -7.15
C ALA A 6 -17.46 -13.42 -6.09
N ALA A 7 -16.41 -14.21 -6.32
CA ALA A 7 -15.32 -14.48 -5.38
C ALA A 7 -14.12 -13.51 -5.48
N ARG A 8 -14.25 -12.40 -6.24
CA ARG A 8 -13.10 -11.57 -6.65
C ARG A 8 -13.00 -10.17 -6.01
N HIS A 9 -14.00 -9.74 -5.24
CA HIS A 9 -14.00 -8.41 -4.64
C HIS A 9 -13.73 -8.50 -3.14
N TRP A 10 -12.76 -7.71 -2.65
CA TRP A 10 -12.43 -7.62 -1.23
C TRP A 10 -13.53 -6.87 -0.50
N ASP A 11 -14.04 -7.43 0.60
CA ASP A 11 -15.02 -6.79 1.47
C ASP A 11 -14.53 -6.68 2.92
N GLU A 12 -15.32 -6.05 3.79
CA GLU A 12 -14.93 -5.87 5.20
C GLU A 12 -14.91 -7.18 6.01
N ASN A 13 -15.59 -8.25 5.57
CA ASN A 13 -15.42 -9.56 6.21
C ASN A 13 -14.04 -10.15 5.87
N ASN A 14 -13.55 -9.93 4.64
CA ASN A 14 -12.17 -10.24 4.29
C ASN A 14 -11.20 -9.44 5.14
N SER A 15 -11.47 -8.14 5.35
CA SER A 15 -10.67 -7.28 6.22
C SER A 15 -10.57 -7.85 7.64
N HIS A 16 -11.69 -8.12 8.29
CA HIS A 16 -11.72 -8.74 9.63
C HIS A 16 -10.89 -10.02 9.69
N THR A 17 -11.13 -10.92 8.74
CA THR A 17 -10.44 -12.22 8.69
C THR A 17 -8.93 -12.04 8.52
N PHE A 18 -8.50 -11.09 7.69
CA PHE A 18 -7.09 -10.83 7.48
C PHE A 18 -6.43 -10.19 8.71
N LEU A 19 -7.13 -9.31 9.45
CA LEU A 19 -6.61 -8.77 10.71
C LEU A 19 -6.43 -9.88 11.77
N ASP A 20 -7.38 -10.81 11.86
CA ASP A 20 -7.33 -11.89 12.84
C ASP A 20 -6.25 -12.93 12.52
N TYR A 21 -6.07 -13.26 11.24
CA TYR A 21 -5.31 -14.44 10.82
C TYR A 21 -4.18 -14.16 9.82
N GLY A 22 -4.03 -12.93 9.32
CA GLY A 22 -3.10 -12.58 8.25
C GLY A 22 -1.65 -12.95 8.56
N ARG A 23 -1.23 -12.90 9.83
CA ARG A 23 0.10 -13.33 10.26
C ARG A 23 0.40 -14.81 10.00
N TYR A 24 -0.62 -15.65 9.88
CA TYR A 24 -0.48 -17.08 9.57
C TYR A 24 -0.56 -17.36 8.06
N PHE A 25 -1.21 -16.48 7.29
CA PHE A 25 -1.34 -16.63 5.84
C PHE A 25 -0.09 -16.14 5.08
N VAL A 26 0.67 -15.24 5.69
CA VAL A 26 1.85 -14.62 5.05
C VAL A 26 3.12 -15.07 5.75
N PRO A 27 3.76 -16.16 5.29
CA PRO A 27 5.04 -16.59 5.82
C PRO A 27 6.11 -15.53 5.58
N GLU A 28 7.04 -15.39 6.53
CA GLU A 28 8.18 -14.46 6.44
C GLU A 28 7.79 -12.99 6.17
N ARG A 29 6.59 -12.56 6.61
CA ARG A 29 6.09 -11.21 6.38
C ARG A 29 7.09 -10.11 6.76
N GLU A 30 7.72 -10.23 7.92
CA GLU A 30 8.71 -9.25 8.40
C GLU A 30 9.89 -9.13 7.41
N ARG A 31 10.42 -10.27 6.94
CA ARG A 31 11.48 -10.30 5.93
C ARG A 31 11.04 -9.66 4.61
N GLN A 32 9.80 -9.90 4.18
CA GLN A 32 9.26 -9.27 2.96
C GLN A 32 9.19 -7.75 3.11
N THR A 33 8.69 -7.27 4.26
CA THR A 33 8.64 -5.84 4.61
C THR A 33 10.03 -5.21 4.59
N ASP A 34 11.01 -5.85 5.23
CA ASP A 34 12.39 -5.37 5.28
C ASP A 34 13.00 -5.27 3.88
N ILE A 35 12.81 -6.29 3.04
CA ILE A 35 13.30 -6.29 1.64
C ILE A 35 12.69 -5.13 0.85
N ILE A 36 11.37 -4.92 0.95
CA ILE A 36 10.71 -3.81 0.25
C ILE A 36 11.30 -2.47 0.72
N ALA A 37 11.44 -2.27 2.03
CA ALA A 37 11.98 -1.03 2.58
C ALA A 37 13.46 -0.81 2.20
N ASP A 38 14.26 -1.87 2.12
CA ASP A 38 15.69 -1.81 1.75
C ASP A 38 15.93 -1.50 0.27
N LEU A 39 14.97 -1.84 -0.60
CA LEU A 39 15.05 -1.55 -2.03
C LEU A 39 14.71 -0.09 -2.36
N ILE A 40 14.13 0.66 -1.42
CA ILE A 40 13.86 2.09 -1.59
C ILE A 40 15.17 2.88 -1.44
N PRO A 41 15.58 3.67 -2.44
CA PRO A 41 16.80 4.47 -2.35
C PRO A 41 16.75 5.44 -1.15
N PRO A 42 17.90 5.75 -0.52
CA PRO A 42 17.94 6.72 0.56
C PRO A 42 17.36 8.08 0.12
N THR A 43 16.50 8.63 0.97
CA THR A 43 15.82 9.92 0.72
C THR A 43 15.50 10.62 2.04
N SER A 44 15.23 11.93 1.98
CA SER A 44 14.74 12.73 3.11
C SER A 44 13.66 13.69 2.62
N GLY A 45 12.68 14.01 3.47
CA GLY A 45 11.58 14.94 3.18
C GLY A 45 10.59 14.49 2.10
N ALA A 46 10.73 13.28 1.54
CA ALA A 46 9.97 12.83 0.38
C ALA A 46 8.62 12.21 0.73
N LEU A 47 7.77 12.09 -0.29
CA LEU A 47 6.54 11.30 -0.25
C LEU A 47 6.83 9.83 -0.63
N LEU A 48 6.39 8.91 0.22
CA LEU A 48 6.27 7.49 -0.05
C LEU A 48 4.77 7.14 -0.10
N VAL A 49 4.35 6.32 -1.07
CA VAL A 49 2.97 5.90 -1.20
C VAL A 49 2.89 4.39 -1.05
N GLU A 50 1.98 3.89 -0.21
CA GLU A 50 1.67 2.47 -0.11
C GLU A 50 0.28 2.22 -0.68
N LEU A 51 0.17 1.28 -1.62
CA LEU A 51 -1.08 0.84 -2.22
C LEU A 51 -1.58 -0.44 -1.54
N CYS A 52 -2.81 -0.39 -1.06
CA CYS A 52 -3.48 -1.42 -0.26
C CYS A 52 -2.69 -1.72 1.02
N SER A 53 -2.61 -0.73 1.91
CA SER A 53 -1.78 -0.78 3.12
C SER A 53 -2.19 -1.82 4.16
N GLY A 54 -3.40 -2.36 4.05
CA GLY A 54 -3.92 -3.39 4.95
C GLY A 54 -3.84 -2.96 6.41
N GLU A 55 -3.21 -3.79 7.25
CA GLU A 55 -3.10 -3.53 8.68
C GLU A 55 -2.00 -2.49 9.05
N GLY A 56 -1.28 -1.97 8.05
CA GLY A 56 -0.31 -0.87 8.19
C GLY A 56 1.10 -1.28 8.62
N LEU A 57 1.47 -2.56 8.52
CA LEU A 57 2.82 -3.00 8.95
C LEU A 57 3.94 -2.45 8.06
N LEU A 58 3.74 -2.44 6.74
CA LEU A 58 4.72 -1.88 5.82
C LEU A 58 4.76 -0.35 5.95
N SER A 59 3.60 0.33 6.03
CA SER A 59 3.51 1.76 6.39
C SER A 59 4.35 2.11 7.61
N ARG A 60 4.24 1.34 8.71
CA ARG A 60 5.03 1.55 9.91
C ARG A 60 6.52 1.38 9.65
N ALA A 61 6.92 0.30 8.98
CA ALA A 61 8.32 0.07 8.66
C ALA A 61 8.92 1.19 7.79
N LEU A 62 8.17 1.72 6.83
CA LEU A 62 8.58 2.88 6.03
C LEU A 62 8.74 4.14 6.90
N LEU A 63 7.79 4.41 7.80
CA LEU A 63 7.86 5.56 8.70
C LEU A 63 9.03 5.50 9.68
N GLU A 64 9.41 4.29 10.12
CA GLU A 64 10.56 4.03 10.98
C GLU A 64 11.89 4.14 10.20
N ARG A 65 11.97 3.56 9.00
CA ARG A 65 13.18 3.55 8.16
C ARG A 65 13.52 4.92 7.57
N PHE A 66 12.49 5.72 7.26
CA PHE A 66 12.61 7.04 6.63
C PHE A 66 12.04 8.13 7.56
N PRO A 67 12.77 8.56 8.59
CA PRO A 67 12.25 9.40 9.68
C PRO A 67 11.78 10.79 9.23
N ASP A 68 12.30 11.30 8.12
CA ASP A 68 11.92 12.61 7.55
C ASP A 68 10.88 12.51 6.43
N CYS A 69 10.50 11.30 6.03
CA CYS A 69 9.55 11.10 4.93
C CYS A 69 8.11 11.01 5.44
N ARG A 70 7.18 11.34 4.54
CA ARG A 70 5.74 11.18 4.74
C ARG A 70 5.26 9.93 4.02
N VAL A 71 4.30 9.24 4.61
CA VAL A 71 3.65 8.06 4.00
C VAL A 71 2.20 8.39 3.71
N LEU A 72 1.80 8.24 2.45
CA LEU A 72 0.40 8.15 2.03
C LEU A 72 0.02 6.67 1.90
N ALA A 73 -0.80 6.18 2.81
CA ALA A 73 -1.28 4.80 2.81
C ALA A 73 -2.70 4.76 2.22
N LEU A 74 -2.86 4.10 1.07
CA LEU A 74 -4.16 3.99 0.40
C LEU A 74 -4.72 2.58 0.59
N ASP A 75 -6.00 2.46 0.91
CA ASP A 75 -6.67 1.15 0.99
C ASP A 75 -8.15 1.24 0.59
N GLY A 76 -8.70 0.18 0.00
CA GLY A 76 -10.12 0.13 -0.36
C GLY A 76 -11.03 -0.13 0.83
N SER A 77 -10.48 -0.68 1.91
CA SER A 77 -11.20 -0.91 3.17
C SER A 77 -11.03 0.29 4.12
N GLU A 78 -12.16 0.82 4.59
CA GLU A 78 -12.14 1.87 5.62
C GLU A 78 -11.58 1.32 6.93
N GLN A 79 -11.84 0.05 7.21
CA GLN A 79 -11.31 -0.63 8.39
C GLN A 79 -9.80 -0.83 8.34
N MET A 80 -9.24 -1.17 7.17
CA MET A 80 -7.80 -1.26 6.97
C MET A 80 -7.15 0.11 7.10
N CYS A 81 -7.80 1.16 6.60
CA CYS A 81 -7.35 2.53 6.84
C CYS A 81 -7.31 2.86 8.36
N GLU A 82 -8.35 2.53 9.12
CA GLU A 82 -8.38 2.76 10.57
C GLU A 82 -7.34 1.92 11.32
N GLN A 83 -7.18 0.65 10.94
CA GLN A 83 -6.15 -0.20 11.50
C GLN A 83 -4.75 0.36 11.20
N THR A 84 -4.51 0.84 9.98
CA THR A 84 -3.24 1.46 9.60
C THR A 84 -2.93 2.67 10.47
N ARG A 85 -3.91 3.55 10.74
CA ARG A 85 -3.75 4.69 11.68
C ARG A 85 -3.40 4.20 13.08
N THR A 86 -4.06 3.15 13.55
CA THR A 86 -3.81 2.56 14.88
C THR A 86 -2.40 1.98 14.98
N THR A 87 -2.00 1.18 14.01
CA THR A 87 -0.66 0.58 13.91
C THR A 87 0.43 1.65 13.88
N CYS A 88 0.19 2.75 13.19
CA CYS A 88 1.16 3.83 12.97
C CYS A 88 0.98 5.04 13.89
N ARG A 89 0.24 4.91 15.01
CA ARG A 89 -0.14 6.07 15.85
C ARG A 89 1.06 6.92 16.33
N ASP A 90 2.21 6.27 16.59
CA ASP A 90 3.43 6.93 17.09
C ASP A 90 4.11 7.78 15.99
N HIS A 91 3.59 7.73 14.76
CA HIS A 91 4.04 8.48 13.59
C HIS A 91 2.92 9.29 12.92
N ALA A 92 1.81 9.55 13.63
CA ALA A 92 0.62 10.21 13.07
C ALA A 92 0.90 11.54 12.35
N GLY A 93 1.92 12.29 12.77
CA GLY A 93 2.31 13.55 12.10
C GLY A 93 2.90 13.40 10.69
N ARG A 94 3.23 12.18 10.26
CA ARG A 94 3.82 11.86 8.95
C ARG A 94 3.02 10.85 8.14
N LEU A 95 1.92 10.33 8.70
CA LEU A 95 1.03 9.41 8.03
C LEU A 95 -0.21 10.16 7.51
N THR A 96 -0.61 9.86 6.29
CA THR A 96 -1.94 10.16 5.77
C THR A 96 -2.54 8.87 5.24
N THR A 97 -3.81 8.60 5.55
CA THR A 97 -4.55 7.46 4.99
C THR A 97 -5.62 7.97 4.02
N GLY A 98 -5.87 7.26 2.92
CA GLY A 98 -6.93 7.57 1.98
C GLY A 98 -7.67 6.33 1.47
N SER A 99 -8.98 6.43 1.30
CA SER A 99 -9.74 5.37 0.63
C SER A 99 -9.55 5.45 -0.88
N PHE A 100 -9.41 4.31 -1.55
CA PHE A 100 -9.33 4.23 -3.00
C PHE A 100 -9.74 2.85 -3.54
N GLU A 101 -10.03 2.75 -4.83
CA GLU A 101 -10.10 1.47 -5.52
C GLU A 101 -8.85 1.31 -6.40
N LEU A 102 -8.16 0.18 -6.29
CA LEU A 102 -6.88 -0.04 -6.97
C LEU A 102 -7.05 0.00 -8.50
N ALA A 103 -8.19 -0.47 -9.00
CA ALA A 103 -8.53 -0.45 -10.43
C ALA A 103 -8.77 0.96 -10.97
N ASP A 104 -9.14 1.91 -10.12
CA ASP A 104 -9.49 3.27 -10.53
C ASP A 104 -8.24 4.10 -10.87
N ARG A 105 -8.48 5.30 -11.43
CA ARG A 105 -7.43 6.19 -11.94
C ARG A 105 -7.41 7.57 -11.28
N ASP A 106 -8.47 7.94 -10.57
CA ASP A 106 -8.65 9.24 -9.93
C ASP A 106 -7.70 9.48 -8.75
N TRP A 107 -7.31 8.40 -8.05
CA TRP A 107 -6.33 8.45 -6.96
C TRP A 107 -4.88 8.70 -7.42
N ARG A 108 -4.58 8.57 -8.72
CA ARG A 108 -3.21 8.61 -9.28
C ARG A 108 -2.62 10.03 -9.37
N SER A 109 -3.25 11.00 -8.70
CA SER A 109 -2.81 12.38 -8.61
C SER A 109 -2.29 12.68 -7.21
N PHE A 110 -0.99 12.89 -7.09
CA PHE A 110 -0.33 13.16 -5.81
C PHE A 110 -0.02 14.66 -5.65
N SER A 111 0.09 15.12 -4.40
CA SER A 111 0.49 16.50 -4.08
C SER A 111 1.92 16.83 -4.52
N GLU A 112 2.76 15.82 -4.65
CA GLU A 112 4.11 15.86 -5.18
C GLU A 112 4.45 14.50 -5.82
N ALA A 113 5.42 14.47 -6.73
CA ALA A 113 5.87 13.23 -7.36
C ALA A 113 6.49 12.29 -6.30
N PRO A 114 5.95 11.08 -6.07
CA PRO A 114 6.46 10.18 -5.04
C PRO A 114 7.90 9.73 -5.31
N HIS A 115 8.66 9.50 -4.23
CA HIS A 115 9.95 8.82 -4.36
C HIS A 115 9.79 7.32 -4.50
N ALA A 116 8.87 6.73 -3.74
CA ALA A 116 8.53 5.33 -3.86
C ALA A 116 7.02 5.18 -3.86
N ILE A 117 6.53 4.29 -4.71
CA ILE A 117 5.20 3.71 -4.59
C ILE A 117 5.43 2.23 -4.28
N VAL A 118 4.80 1.67 -3.27
CA VAL A 118 4.98 0.26 -2.91
C VAL A 118 3.63 -0.43 -2.77
N SER A 119 3.61 -1.74 -2.90
CA SER A 119 2.45 -2.57 -2.58
C SER A 119 2.92 -3.94 -2.13
N SER A 120 2.21 -4.53 -1.17
CA SER A 120 2.47 -5.89 -0.71
C SER A 120 1.21 -6.73 -0.83
N LEU A 121 1.28 -7.80 -1.61
CA LEU A 121 0.21 -8.80 -1.74
C LEU A 121 -1.17 -8.24 -2.15
N ALA A 122 -1.25 -7.22 -3.01
CA ALA A 122 -2.54 -6.67 -3.46
C ALA A 122 -2.73 -6.63 -4.98
N ILE A 123 -1.69 -6.29 -5.75
CA ILE A 123 -1.79 -6.07 -7.21
C ILE A 123 -2.27 -7.29 -7.98
N HIS A 124 -2.14 -8.49 -7.40
CA HIS A 124 -2.62 -9.72 -8.01
C HIS A 124 -4.15 -9.76 -8.21
N HIS A 125 -4.91 -8.91 -7.51
CA HIS A 125 -6.36 -8.75 -7.71
C HIS A 125 -6.75 -8.11 -9.05
N LEU A 126 -5.83 -7.35 -9.67
CA LEU A 126 -6.05 -6.77 -10.99
C LEU A 126 -5.89 -7.80 -12.11
N ASP A 127 -6.64 -7.63 -13.19
CA ASP A 127 -6.41 -8.37 -14.42
C ASP A 127 -5.15 -7.88 -15.17
N GLY A 128 -4.82 -8.52 -16.29
CA GLY A 128 -3.61 -8.19 -17.06
C GLY A 128 -3.63 -6.78 -17.66
N TRP A 129 -4.78 -6.30 -18.10
CA TRP A 129 -4.93 -4.98 -18.72
C TRP A 129 -4.86 -3.88 -17.66
N GLN A 130 -5.54 -4.08 -16.53
CA GLN A 130 -5.48 -3.20 -15.37
C GLN A 130 -4.06 -3.07 -14.82
N LYS A 131 -3.29 -4.17 -14.76
CA LYS A 131 -1.87 -4.14 -14.37
C LYS A 131 -1.02 -3.30 -15.32
N GLN A 132 -1.20 -3.45 -16.63
CA GLN A 132 -0.47 -2.65 -17.62
C GLN A 132 -0.72 -1.15 -17.42
N ILE A 133 -1.98 -0.77 -17.19
CA ILE A 133 -2.35 0.62 -16.94
C ILE A 133 -1.82 1.11 -15.60
N LEU A 134 -1.92 0.30 -14.54
CA LEU A 134 -1.34 0.62 -13.23
C LEU A 134 0.16 0.92 -13.35
N PHE A 135 0.93 0.02 -13.95
CA PHE A 135 2.37 0.18 -14.05
C PHE A 135 2.77 1.38 -14.93
N ALA A 136 2.05 1.64 -16.02
CA ALA A 136 2.30 2.81 -16.86
C ALA A 136 2.05 4.13 -16.12
N ASP A 137 0.91 4.25 -15.42
CA ASP A 137 0.57 5.47 -14.69
C ASP A 137 1.48 5.66 -13.46
N ILE A 138 1.85 4.59 -12.75
CA ILE A 138 2.83 4.64 -11.64
C ILE A 138 4.19 5.14 -12.14
N ALA A 139 4.69 4.56 -13.24
CA ALA A 139 5.97 4.98 -13.81
C ALA A 139 5.97 6.46 -14.23
N ALA A 140 4.83 6.98 -14.69
CA ALA A 140 4.68 8.39 -15.05
C ALA A 140 4.56 9.33 -13.84
N ALA A 141 4.05 8.84 -12.70
CA ALA A 141 3.84 9.63 -11.50
C ALA A 141 5.10 9.78 -10.62
N LEU A 142 6.01 8.81 -10.69
CA LEU A 142 7.25 8.81 -9.90
C LEU A 142 8.15 10.00 -10.25
N ARG A 143 8.85 10.52 -9.23
CA ARG A 143 9.93 11.50 -9.45
C ARG A 143 11.09 10.85 -10.22
N PRO A 144 11.99 11.62 -10.86
CA PRO A 144 13.22 11.07 -11.43
C PRO A 144 14.03 10.29 -10.39
N GLY A 145 14.39 9.04 -10.70
CA GLY A 145 15.08 8.13 -9.77
C GLY A 145 14.19 7.56 -8.67
N GLY A 146 12.87 7.77 -8.74
CA GLY A 146 11.90 7.07 -7.91
C GLY A 146 11.73 5.61 -8.31
N VAL A 147 11.18 4.82 -7.39
CA VAL A 147 11.04 3.37 -7.54
C VAL A 147 9.60 2.90 -7.31
N PHE A 148 9.29 1.76 -7.90
CA PHE A 148 8.09 0.98 -7.64
C PHE A 148 8.48 -0.49 -7.44
#